data_AF-A0A7Y4TZB8-F1
#
_entry.id   AF-A0A7Y4TZB8-F1
#
_cell.length_a   1.000
_cell.length_b   1.000
_cell.length_c   1.000
_cell.angle_alpha   90.00
_cell.angle_beta   90.00
_cell.angle_gamma   90.00
#
_symmetry.space_group_name_H-M   'P 1'
#
loop_
_entity.id
_entity.type
_entity.pdbx_description
1 polymer ?
#
loop_
_entity_poly.entity_id
_entity_poly.type
_entity_poly.pdbx_seq_one_letter_code
_entity_poly.pdbx_strand_id
1 'polypeptide(L)'
;MTLLGGREVRKVPLLAALEAHEVVHFAGHSHYDATTPSKSGWLLHEGLLSAGEISKLSRPPSLVFSNSCQAGTTAQWTSGYRYEGQAFGIGSAFLLAGVQHYIGTFWVVHDEESVGFATAFYHNVVLGRSVGAALLEARHGIIAQKEWQSLTWASYMLYGDPTFTLLPKTTRELEALLPPPHQIEQQQQHPSPPPLHSRRKGDRWLARLRFWRKTFFILAMVVVVCVAFVFIPPRYESPETPTGPSKKERAALQPRAPGKPAPVSRQSARASQKQRQPKAIGVMTFKALRVDPHFEWMRDAIRDHFNSQLTKGADLQVYSKEHLDFLVQKEATTEIEVANQLGIAKMISGSFLVVADKLRIEAHVVNVENGMFEASDSIEGPVDQFFDLQRQLALKVMDQLHITLAIEDGDGTAEATVPSLKAYKMLLEAEGETGGTAPATPNTPEGEDPAGTKEETLSFLFPGVSKLNVAWAQELPSRPTTKRVPEEEIRQVVESYRQAYENKDLKLLDAVYLTLTPAQREANLRYFQNTQDLKVTISDVHIDVRGNEAAVSYTREDRFVDVDTGQSIKLETRLTKIFSRTDAGWKLVAGKQGTPAATPK
;
A
#
# COMPACT_ATOMS: atom_id res chain seq x y z
N MET A 1 36.95 -0.74 5.21
CA MET A 1 35.52 -1.10 5.21
C MET A 1 35.11 -1.29 6.66
N THR A 2 34.13 -0.51 7.12
CA THR A 2 33.57 -0.61 8.49
C THR A 2 32.19 -1.22 8.39
N LEU A 3 31.91 -2.28 9.16
CA LEU A 3 30.59 -2.90 9.23
C LEU A 3 29.98 -2.62 10.61
N LEU A 4 28.84 -1.95 10.60
CA LEU A 4 28.01 -1.74 11.79
C LEU A 4 26.71 -2.54 11.59
N GLY A 5 26.37 -3.43 12.52
CA GLY A 5 25.21 -4.30 12.35
C GLY A 5 24.60 -4.76 13.67
N GLY A 6 23.35 -5.21 13.60
CA GLY A 6 22.63 -5.75 14.74
C GLY A 6 22.28 -4.71 15.81
N ARG A 7 22.09 -5.20 17.04
CA ARG A 7 21.63 -4.37 18.19
C ARG A 7 22.64 -3.32 18.65
N GLU A 8 23.89 -3.45 18.21
CA GLU A 8 25.00 -2.59 18.60
C GLU A 8 25.08 -1.29 17.80
N VAL A 9 24.29 -1.14 16.72
CA VAL A 9 24.25 0.10 15.95
C VAL A 9 23.60 1.19 16.79
N ARG A 10 24.44 2.07 17.34
CA ARG A 10 24.04 3.25 18.08
C ARG A 10 24.26 4.51 17.23
N LYS A 11 23.52 5.54 17.59
CA LYS A 11 23.49 6.82 16.87
C LYS A 11 24.84 7.52 16.77
N VAL A 12 25.57 7.62 17.89
CA VAL A 12 26.87 8.30 17.94
C VAL A 12 27.93 7.58 17.09
N PRO A 13 28.14 6.26 17.22
CA PRO A 13 29.01 5.51 16.30
C PRO A 13 28.63 5.63 14.83
N LEU A 14 27.33 5.64 14.51
CA LEU A 14 26.86 5.77 13.14
C LEU A 14 27.15 7.16 12.55
N LEU A 15 26.91 8.23 13.30
CA LEU A 15 27.29 9.59 12.90
C LEU A 15 28.81 9.71 12.66
N ALA A 16 29.62 9.17 13.57
CA ALA A 16 31.08 9.15 13.39
C ALA A 16 31.50 8.34 12.16
N ALA A 17 30.82 7.22 11.88
CA ALA A 17 31.09 6.42 10.68
C ALA A 17 30.68 7.17 9.40
N LEU A 18 29.56 7.90 9.40
CA LEU A 18 29.15 8.75 8.28
C LEU A 18 30.21 9.81 7.95
N GLU A 19 30.81 10.43 8.96
CA GLU A 19 31.83 11.47 8.75
C GLU A 19 33.21 10.94 8.37
N ALA A 20 33.47 9.65 8.61
CA ALA A 20 34.76 9.03 8.38
C ALA A 20 34.89 8.28 7.04
N HIS A 21 33.80 8.12 6.27
CA HIS A 21 33.78 7.31 5.05
C HIS A 21 33.25 8.09 3.86
N GLU A 22 33.82 7.84 2.68
CA GLU A 22 33.37 8.46 1.42
C GLU A 22 32.16 7.75 0.79
N VAL A 23 31.99 6.47 1.11
CA VAL A 23 30.90 5.63 0.60
C VAL A 23 30.22 4.94 1.78
N VAL A 24 28.91 5.12 1.85
CA VAL A 24 28.08 4.52 2.90
C VAL A 24 26.99 3.70 2.24
N HIS A 25 26.91 2.42 2.61
CA HIS A 25 25.75 1.58 2.34
C HIS A 25 24.97 1.41 3.63
N PHE A 26 23.72 1.86 3.65
CA PHE A 26 22.80 1.62 4.75
C PHE A 26 21.77 0.59 4.30
N ALA A 27 21.62 -0.50 5.05
CA ALA A 27 20.58 -1.50 4.85
C ALA A 27 19.78 -1.63 6.15
N GLY A 28 18.51 -1.22 6.10
CA GLY A 28 17.67 -1.17 7.29
C GLY A 28 16.34 -0.46 7.02
N HIS A 29 15.72 0.06 8.08
CA HIS A 29 14.42 0.71 7.98
C HIS A 29 14.55 2.23 8.10
N SER A 30 13.65 2.94 7.44
CA SER A 30 13.49 4.38 7.58
C SER A 30 12.11 4.70 8.10
N HIS A 31 12.02 5.74 8.93
CA HIS A 31 10.78 6.36 9.36
C HIS A 31 10.61 7.70 8.64
N TYR A 32 9.41 7.97 8.16
CA TYR A 32 9.05 9.24 7.56
C TYR A 32 7.96 9.91 8.39
N ASP A 33 8.21 11.16 8.80
CA ASP A 33 7.27 11.99 9.55
C ASP A 33 6.73 13.09 8.62
N ALA A 34 5.47 12.95 8.21
CA ALA A 34 4.82 13.89 7.31
C ALA A 34 4.53 15.26 7.95
N THR A 35 4.42 15.30 9.30
CA THR A 35 4.10 16.53 10.04
C THR A 35 5.35 17.34 10.35
N THR A 36 6.45 16.65 10.64
CA THR A 36 7.76 17.23 10.95
C THR A 36 8.84 16.51 10.15
N PRO A 37 9.06 16.84 8.87
CA PRO A 37 9.98 16.08 8.01
C PRO A 37 11.41 15.95 8.53
N SER A 38 11.89 16.91 9.33
CA SER A 38 13.19 16.85 10.00
C SER A 38 13.31 15.74 11.06
N LYS A 39 12.19 15.19 11.54
CA LYS A 39 12.13 14.01 12.41
C LYS A 39 12.08 12.70 11.63
N SER A 40 12.01 12.71 10.30
CA SER A 40 12.23 11.51 9.49
C SER A 40 13.66 10.99 9.70
N GLY A 41 13.94 9.70 9.54
CA GLY A 41 15.29 9.20 9.83
C GLY A 41 15.50 7.71 9.62
N TRP A 42 16.74 7.27 9.80
CA TRP A 42 17.09 5.85 9.85
C TRP A 42 16.76 5.27 11.23
N LEU A 43 15.99 4.18 11.24
CA LEU A 43 15.64 3.45 12.44
C LEU A 43 16.83 2.60 12.89
N LEU A 44 17.22 2.78 14.15
CA LEU A 44 18.25 2.01 14.83
C LEU A 44 17.61 1.13 15.90
N HIS A 45 18.37 0.19 16.46
CA HIS A 45 17.84 -0.68 17.51
C HIS A 45 17.32 0.10 18.74
N GLU A 46 18.00 1.20 19.08
CA GLU A 46 17.59 2.10 20.16
C GLU A 46 17.51 3.54 19.62
N GLY A 47 16.39 3.82 18.95
CA GLY A 47 16.01 5.15 18.53
C GLY A 47 16.21 5.44 17.04
N LEU A 48 16.29 6.72 16.71
CA LEU A 48 16.28 7.22 15.34
C LEU A 48 17.47 8.15 15.11
N LEU A 49 18.17 7.96 14.00
CA LEU A 49 19.05 8.99 13.44
C LEU A 49 18.23 9.90 12.52
N SER A 50 17.89 11.10 13.01
CA SER A 50 16.95 11.97 12.31
C SER A 50 17.60 12.78 11.19
N ALA A 51 16.78 13.22 10.23
CA ALA A 51 17.13 14.10 9.13
C ALA A 51 17.72 15.42 9.63
N GLY A 52 17.20 15.98 10.73
CA GLY A 52 17.75 17.18 11.36
C GLY A 52 19.15 17.00 11.99
N GLU A 53 19.58 15.76 12.22
CA GLU A 53 20.93 15.45 12.68
C GLU A 53 21.86 15.12 11.52
N ILE A 54 21.35 14.40 10.53
CA ILE A 54 22.05 14.14 9.26
C ILE A 54 22.41 15.46 8.57
N SER A 55 21.50 16.44 8.56
CA SER A 55 21.74 17.74 7.92
C SER A 55 22.86 18.57 8.59
N LYS A 56 23.39 18.11 9.73
CA LYS A 56 24.45 18.78 10.51
C LYS A 56 25.80 18.07 10.40
N LEU A 57 25.92 17.06 9.54
CA LEU A 57 27.21 16.41 9.30
C LEU A 57 28.24 17.45 8.83
N SER A 58 29.43 17.42 9.42
CA SER A 58 30.50 18.36 9.10
C SER A 58 31.34 17.88 7.91
N ARG A 59 31.43 16.56 7.72
CA ARG A 59 32.16 15.92 6.62
C ARG A 59 31.27 14.85 5.99
N PRO A 60 30.33 15.21 5.10
CA PRO A 60 29.42 14.25 4.49
C PRO A 60 30.16 13.25 3.58
N PRO A 61 29.68 12.01 3.45
CA PRO A 61 30.16 11.05 2.45
C PRO A 61 29.88 11.56 1.03
N SER A 62 30.68 11.13 0.05
CA SER A 62 30.46 11.43 -1.37
C SER A 62 29.27 10.65 -1.95
N LEU A 63 29.10 9.39 -1.53
CA LEU A 63 28.01 8.52 -1.95
C LEU A 63 27.32 7.89 -0.74
N VAL A 64 25.99 8.07 -0.65
CA VAL A 64 25.13 7.32 0.27
C VAL A 64 24.19 6.45 -0.55
N PHE A 65 24.30 5.14 -0.37
CA PHE A 65 23.33 4.16 -0.86
C PHE A 65 22.43 3.75 0.30
N SER A 66 21.24 4.34 0.36
CA SER A 66 20.23 4.07 1.38
C SER A 66 19.26 3.00 0.90
N ASN A 67 19.60 1.74 1.21
CA ASN A 67 18.74 0.59 1.01
C ASN A 67 17.73 0.46 2.16
N SER A 68 16.80 1.41 2.23
CA SER A 68 15.77 1.45 3.25
C SER A 68 14.44 1.96 2.68
N CYS A 69 13.34 1.25 2.94
CA CYS A 69 12.03 1.55 2.37
C CYS A 69 11.62 3.00 2.62
N GLN A 70 11.15 3.71 1.59
CA GLN A 70 10.76 5.14 1.64
C GLN A 70 11.90 6.14 1.87
N ALA A 71 13.17 5.74 1.76
CA ALA A 71 14.33 6.64 1.83
C ALA A 71 14.34 7.76 0.77
N GLY A 72 13.57 7.60 -0.31
CA GLY A 72 13.36 8.63 -1.33
C GLY A 72 12.12 9.50 -1.12
N THR A 73 11.17 9.12 -0.25
CA THR A 73 9.90 9.83 -0.09
C THR A 73 10.10 11.26 0.41
N THR A 74 9.52 12.23 -0.32
CA THR A 74 9.47 13.65 0.04
C THR A 74 8.02 14.06 0.33
N ALA A 75 7.83 15.11 1.12
CA ALA A 75 6.50 15.70 1.33
C ALA A 75 5.82 16.07 0.00
N GLN A 76 4.48 15.98 -0.03
CA GLN A 76 3.66 16.39 -1.17
C GLN A 76 3.91 17.88 -1.44
N TRP A 77 4.18 18.25 -2.70
CA TRP A 77 4.58 19.60 -3.07
C TRP A 77 3.39 20.56 -2.97
N THR A 78 3.16 21.14 -1.80
CA THR A 78 2.26 22.27 -1.63
C THR A 78 3.01 23.55 -1.99
N SER A 79 2.41 24.39 -2.83
CA SER A 79 3.04 25.54 -3.51
C SER A 79 3.51 26.69 -2.61
N GLY A 80 3.74 26.44 -1.31
CA GLY A 80 4.04 27.46 -0.29
C GLY A 80 5.38 27.33 0.43
N TYR A 81 6.20 26.30 0.18
CA TYR A 81 7.49 26.19 0.88
C TYR A 81 8.55 27.11 0.27
N ARG A 82 9.01 28.07 1.08
CA ARG A 82 10.27 28.78 0.83
C ARG A 82 11.43 27.81 1.07
N TYR A 83 12.39 27.77 0.14
CA TYR A 83 13.66 27.06 0.27
C TYR A 83 14.51 27.73 1.37
N GLU A 84 14.21 27.46 2.64
CA GLU A 84 14.92 28.00 3.82
C GLU A 84 15.91 26.98 4.44
N GLY A 85 16.52 26.10 3.62
CA GLY A 85 17.58 25.19 4.10
C GLY A 85 17.15 24.09 5.08
N GLN A 86 15.86 23.73 5.10
CA GLN A 86 15.31 22.70 6.01
C GLN A 86 15.23 21.33 5.34
N ALA A 87 15.48 20.25 6.09
CA ALA A 87 15.36 18.88 5.58
C ALA A 87 13.88 18.44 5.48
N PHE A 88 13.46 18.02 4.28
CA PHE A 88 12.09 17.58 3.93
C PHE A 88 11.95 16.05 3.81
N GLY A 89 12.92 15.30 4.34
CA GLY A 89 13.06 13.85 4.23
C GLY A 89 14.54 13.44 4.28
N ILE A 90 14.82 12.14 4.38
CA ILE A 90 16.18 11.61 4.59
C ILE A 90 17.12 11.98 3.44
N GLY A 91 16.69 11.79 2.19
CA GLY A 91 17.50 12.16 1.01
C GLY A 91 17.85 13.65 0.98
N SER A 92 16.88 14.53 1.24
CA SER A 92 17.13 15.98 1.29
C SER A 92 18.08 16.39 2.42
N ALA A 93 18.05 15.68 3.56
CA ALA A 93 18.97 15.95 4.67
C ALA A 93 20.42 15.67 4.28
N PHE A 94 20.68 14.56 3.58
CA PHE A 94 22.01 14.23 3.07
C PHE A 94 22.47 15.25 2.02
N LEU A 95 21.59 15.66 1.10
CA LEU A 95 21.92 16.69 0.12
C LEU A 95 22.24 18.04 0.78
N LEU A 96 21.47 18.47 1.79
CA LEU A 96 21.74 19.68 2.57
C LEU A 96 23.04 19.59 3.36
N ALA A 97 23.39 18.39 3.84
CA ALA A 97 24.66 18.14 4.51
C ALA A 97 25.86 18.18 3.55
N GLY A 98 25.63 18.14 2.22
CA GLY A 98 26.67 18.19 1.19
C GLY A 98 27.05 16.84 0.59
N VAL A 99 26.24 15.79 0.77
CA VAL A 99 26.40 14.52 0.04
C VAL A 99 26.18 14.78 -1.45
N GLN A 100 27.14 14.36 -2.28
CA GLN A 100 27.11 14.62 -3.73
C GLN A 100 26.20 13.65 -4.47
N HIS A 101 26.14 12.39 -4.02
CA HIS A 101 25.34 11.35 -4.62
C HIS A 101 24.55 10.61 -3.54
N TYR A 102 23.23 10.67 -3.61
CA TYR A 102 22.33 9.92 -2.75
C TYR A 102 21.48 8.98 -3.59
N ILE A 103 21.51 7.69 -3.28
CA ILE A 103 20.66 6.67 -3.88
C ILE A 103 19.69 6.18 -2.81
N GLY A 104 18.39 6.27 -3.07
CA GLY A 104 17.36 5.81 -2.13
C GLY A 104 16.17 5.20 -2.86
N THR A 105 15.39 4.40 -2.14
CA THR A 105 14.18 3.74 -2.67
C THR A 105 12.92 4.53 -2.35
N PHE A 106 12.07 4.79 -3.35
CA PHE A 106 10.79 5.50 -3.16
C PHE A 106 9.67 4.63 -2.57
N TRP A 107 9.73 3.32 -2.79
CA TRP A 107 8.78 2.35 -2.23
C TRP A 107 9.51 1.22 -1.51
N VAL A 108 8.73 0.31 -0.94
CA VAL A 108 9.23 -0.89 -0.29
C VAL A 108 9.87 -1.79 -1.35
N VAL A 109 11.06 -2.30 -1.06
CA VAL A 109 11.79 -3.25 -1.90
C VAL A 109 11.98 -4.54 -1.14
N HIS A 110 11.87 -5.68 -1.82
CA HIS A 110 12.08 -6.99 -1.21
C HIS A 110 13.57 -7.22 -0.91
N ASP A 111 13.89 -7.80 0.24
CA ASP A 111 15.28 -7.99 0.69
C ASP A 111 16.16 -8.71 -0.34
N GLU A 112 15.68 -9.83 -0.91
CA GLU A 112 16.43 -10.61 -1.91
C GLU A 112 16.76 -9.80 -3.17
N GLU A 113 15.79 -9.02 -3.66
CA GLU A 113 15.94 -8.21 -4.86
C GLU A 113 16.81 -6.99 -4.58
N SER A 114 16.74 -6.45 -3.37
CA SER A 114 17.57 -5.33 -2.91
C SER A 114 19.04 -5.73 -2.80
N VAL A 115 19.31 -6.95 -2.31
CA VAL A 115 20.66 -7.53 -2.30
C VAL A 115 21.17 -7.73 -3.73
N GLY A 116 20.35 -8.31 -4.62
CA GLY A 116 20.71 -8.49 -6.03
C GLY A 116 21.01 -7.17 -6.74
N PHE A 117 20.16 -6.16 -6.51
CA PHE A 117 20.31 -4.83 -7.08
C PHE A 117 21.59 -4.14 -6.58
N ALA A 118 21.81 -4.08 -5.26
CA ALA A 118 23.00 -3.48 -4.67
C ALA A 118 24.27 -4.19 -5.14
N THR A 119 24.24 -5.52 -5.23
CA THR A 119 25.38 -6.32 -5.74
C THR A 119 25.70 -5.95 -7.19
N ALA A 120 24.69 -5.92 -8.06
CA ALA A 120 24.87 -5.53 -9.47
C ALA A 120 25.38 -4.08 -9.61
N PHE A 121 24.87 -3.16 -8.78
CA PHE A 121 25.32 -1.77 -8.73
C PHE A 121 26.80 -1.69 -8.36
N TYR A 122 27.22 -2.23 -7.21
CA TYR A 122 28.61 -2.13 -6.77
C TYR A 122 29.57 -2.88 -7.69
N HIS A 123 29.16 -4.00 -8.27
CA HIS A 123 29.95 -4.70 -9.28
C HIS A 123 30.30 -3.76 -10.45
N ASN A 124 29.32 -3.02 -10.98
CA ASN A 124 29.56 -2.07 -12.07
C ASN A 124 30.38 -0.84 -11.63
N VAL A 125 30.22 -0.37 -10.40
CA VAL A 125 31.06 0.69 -9.82
C VAL A 125 32.52 0.24 -9.76
N VAL A 126 32.80 -0.98 -9.29
CA VAL A 126 34.16 -1.55 -9.24
C VAL A 126 34.75 -1.76 -10.64
N LEU A 127 33.92 -2.00 -11.65
CA LEU A 127 34.36 -2.05 -13.05
C LEU A 127 34.72 -0.67 -13.65
N GLY A 128 34.62 0.41 -12.87
CA GLY A 128 34.95 1.78 -13.27
C GLY A 128 33.86 2.45 -14.09
N ARG A 129 32.62 1.96 -14.02
CA ARG A 129 31.48 2.65 -14.64
C ARG A 129 31.02 3.83 -13.79
N SER A 130 30.39 4.81 -14.43
CA SER A 130 29.75 5.91 -13.69
C SER A 130 28.62 5.39 -12.80
N VAL A 131 28.27 6.15 -11.77
CA VAL A 131 27.18 5.81 -10.83
C VAL A 131 25.85 5.62 -11.58
N GLY A 132 25.55 6.47 -12.57
CA GLY A 132 24.35 6.34 -13.40
C GLY A 132 24.36 5.09 -14.28
N ALA A 133 25.49 4.76 -14.90
CA ALA A 133 25.62 3.54 -15.70
C ALA A 133 25.52 2.28 -14.83
N ALA A 134 26.13 2.28 -13.64
CA ALA A 134 26.03 1.19 -12.68
C ALA A 134 24.59 0.98 -12.19
N LEU A 135 23.86 2.07 -11.95
CA LEU A 135 22.44 2.01 -11.58
C LEU A 135 21.58 1.45 -12.71
N LEU A 136 21.82 1.89 -13.95
CA LEU A 136 21.08 1.39 -15.12
C LEU A 136 21.29 -0.12 -15.33
N GLU A 137 22.51 -0.61 -15.19
CA GLU A 137 22.80 -2.04 -15.30
C GLU A 137 22.14 -2.87 -14.17
N ALA A 138 22.13 -2.35 -12.95
CA ALA A 138 21.42 -2.98 -11.84
C ALA A 138 19.90 -3.12 -12.14
N ARG A 139 19.30 -2.09 -12.77
CA ARG A 139 17.90 -2.14 -13.22
C ARG A 139 17.68 -3.21 -14.28
N HIS A 140 18.52 -3.25 -15.31
CA HIS A 140 18.44 -4.26 -16.36
C HIS A 140 18.58 -5.69 -15.80
N GLY A 141 19.45 -5.89 -14.80
CA GLY A 141 19.61 -7.18 -14.13
C GLY A 141 18.33 -7.68 -13.47
N ILE A 142 17.62 -6.81 -12.74
CA ILE A 142 16.33 -7.17 -12.12
C ILE A 142 15.25 -7.43 -13.19
N ILE A 143 15.16 -6.59 -14.23
CA ILE A 143 14.20 -6.79 -15.33
C ILE A 143 14.47 -8.11 -16.06
N ALA A 144 15.73 -8.47 -16.30
CA ALA A 144 16.07 -9.73 -16.97
C ALA A 144 15.69 -10.98 -16.16
N GLN A 145 15.69 -10.88 -14.82
CA GLN A 145 15.37 -12.01 -13.93
C GLN A 145 13.87 -12.14 -13.66
N LYS A 146 13.14 -11.02 -13.58
CA LYS A 146 11.77 -10.95 -13.05
C LYS A 146 10.77 -10.26 -14.00
N GLU A 147 11.22 -9.86 -15.19
CA GLU A 147 10.47 -9.06 -16.16
C GLU A 147 9.74 -7.87 -15.49
N TRP A 148 8.41 -7.86 -15.60
CA TRP A 148 7.53 -6.82 -15.05
C TRP A 148 6.86 -7.25 -13.73
N GLN A 149 7.23 -8.40 -13.17
CA GLN A 149 6.62 -8.91 -11.95
C GLN A 149 7.11 -8.16 -10.70
N SER A 150 8.32 -7.60 -10.75
CA SER A 150 8.90 -6.78 -9.70
C SER A 150 9.04 -5.31 -10.13
N LEU A 151 8.71 -4.39 -9.23
CA LEU A 151 8.95 -2.94 -9.37
C LEU A 151 10.24 -2.48 -8.68
N THR A 152 11.04 -3.40 -8.12
CA THR A 152 12.28 -3.06 -7.41
C THR A 152 13.26 -2.29 -8.29
N TRP A 153 13.33 -2.60 -9.58
CA TRP A 153 14.21 -1.88 -10.53
C TRP A 153 13.86 -0.38 -10.65
N ALA A 154 12.57 -0.03 -10.55
CA ALA A 154 12.14 1.36 -10.69
C ALA A 154 12.31 2.16 -9.38
N SER A 155 12.52 1.49 -8.24
CA SER A 155 12.45 2.11 -6.90
C SER A 155 13.66 2.96 -6.56
N TYR A 156 14.85 2.54 -7.02
CA TYR A 156 16.12 3.19 -6.71
C TYR A 156 16.29 4.44 -7.56
N MET A 157 16.28 5.60 -6.93
CA MET A 157 16.53 6.87 -7.58
C MET A 157 17.88 7.44 -7.15
N LEU A 158 18.60 8.02 -8.10
CA LEU A 158 19.83 8.76 -7.87
C LEU A 158 19.53 10.26 -7.83
N TYR A 159 19.95 10.91 -6.74
CA TYR A 159 20.09 12.34 -6.62
C TYR A 159 21.58 12.68 -6.67
N GLY A 160 22.02 13.34 -7.75
CA GLY A 160 23.43 13.68 -7.98
C GLY A 160 23.79 13.59 -9.47
N ASP A 161 25.08 13.73 -9.80
CA ASP A 161 25.57 13.61 -11.18
C ASP A 161 25.69 12.13 -11.61
N PRO A 162 24.92 11.64 -12.61
CA PRO A 162 24.98 10.26 -13.08
C PRO A 162 26.26 9.91 -13.85
N THR A 163 27.06 10.90 -14.26
CA THR A 163 28.32 10.71 -14.98
C THR A 163 29.52 10.56 -14.05
N PHE A 164 29.34 10.84 -12.75
CA PHE A 164 30.38 10.68 -11.74
C PHE A 164 30.89 9.23 -11.66
N THR A 165 32.21 9.07 -11.63
CA THR A 165 32.86 7.76 -11.51
C THR A 165 33.58 7.69 -10.17
N LEU A 166 33.06 6.84 -9.28
CA LEU A 166 33.55 6.70 -7.91
C LEU A 166 34.94 6.06 -7.83
N LEU A 167 35.20 5.10 -8.73
CA LEU A 167 36.48 4.39 -8.85
C LEU A 167 36.97 4.51 -10.30
N PRO A 168 37.54 5.66 -10.70
CA PRO A 168 38.06 5.82 -12.05
C PRO A 168 39.18 4.81 -12.29
N LYS A 169 39.08 4.02 -13.35
CA LYS A 169 40.20 3.18 -13.80
C LYS A 169 41.36 4.07 -14.18
N THR A 170 42.56 3.72 -13.75
CA THR A 170 43.76 4.42 -14.23
C THR A 170 43.90 4.22 -15.73
N THR A 171 44.38 5.23 -16.45
CA THR A 171 44.54 5.24 -17.92
C THR A 171 45.24 3.97 -18.44
N ARG A 172 46.14 3.38 -17.64
CA ARG A 172 46.89 2.15 -17.93
C ARG A 172 46.02 0.89 -18.03
N GLU A 173 44.94 0.81 -17.27
CA GLU A 173 44.00 -0.34 -17.27
C GLU A 173 42.95 -0.21 -18.38
N LEU A 174 42.62 1.02 -18.79
CA LEU A 174 41.78 1.33 -19.95
C LEU A 174 42.52 1.07 -21.27
N GLU A 175 43.80 1.42 -21.37
CA GLU A 175 44.64 1.10 -22.55
C GLU A 175 44.82 -0.41 -22.75
N ALA A 176 44.86 -1.21 -21.67
CA ALA A 176 44.99 -2.66 -21.76
C ALA A 176 43.72 -3.38 -22.26
N LEU A 177 42.56 -2.70 -22.25
CA LEU A 177 41.27 -3.23 -22.71
C LEU A 177 40.89 -2.77 -24.13
N LEU A 178 41.64 -1.83 -24.71
CA LEU A 178 41.46 -1.42 -26.10
C LEU A 178 42.22 -2.39 -27.02
N PRO A 179 41.57 -2.96 -28.06
CA PRO A 179 42.30 -3.75 -29.05
C PRO A 179 43.32 -2.86 -29.79
N PRO A 180 44.50 -3.38 -30.15
CA PRO A 180 45.54 -2.59 -30.80
C PRO A 180 45.02 -1.96 -32.11
N PRO A 181 45.51 -0.76 -32.47
CA PRO A 181 44.90 0.13 -33.47
C PRO A 181 44.75 -0.45 -34.88
N HIS A 182 45.35 -1.60 -35.18
CA HIS A 182 45.22 -2.28 -36.47
C HIS A 182 43.91 -3.06 -36.66
N GLN A 183 43.03 -3.13 -35.65
CA GLN A 183 41.74 -3.85 -35.77
C GLN A 183 40.53 -2.95 -36.09
N ILE A 184 40.69 -1.63 -36.16
CA ILE A 184 39.58 -0.70 -36.42
C ILE A 184 39.26 -0.57 -37.93
N GLU A 185 40.22 -0.85 -38.82
CA GLU A 185 40.03 -0.67 -40.27
C GLU A 185 39.17 -1.74 -40.95
N GLN A 186 38.91 -2.90 -40.34
CA GLN A 186 38.15 -3.98 -40.98
C GLN A 186 36.64 -3.97 -40.67
N GLN A 187 36.16 -3.18 -39.70
CA GLN A 187 34.74 -3.15 -39.31
C GLN A 187 33.93 -1.95 -39.87
N GLN A 188 34.57 -1.02 -40.60
CA GLN A 188 33.88 0.16 -41.16
C GLN A 188 33.38 0.01 -42.61
N GLN A 189 33.34 -1.20 -43.16
CA GLN A 189 32.69 -1.47 -44.45
C GLN A 189 31.29 -2.09 -44.26
N HIS A 190 30.33 -1.27 -43.85
CA HIS A 190 28.91 -1.49 -44.10
C HIS A 190 28.35 -0.33 -44.93
N PRO A 191 27.50 -0.57 -45.95
CA PRO A 191 27.07 0.48 -46.87
C PRO A 191 26.11 1.46 -46.17
N SER A 192 26.27 2.75 -46.46
CA SER A 192 25.40 3.83 -45.98
C SER A 192 23.92 3.58 -46.33
N PRO A 193 22.96 3.99 -45.47
CA PRO A 193 21.54 3.84 -45.78
C PRO A 193 21.14 4.78 -46.93
N PRO A 194 20.21 4.38 -47.82
CA PRO A 194 19.78 5.25 -48.91
C PRO A 194 18.87 6.37 -48.39
N PRO A 195 18.79 7.52 -49.08
CA PRO A 195 18.00 8.66 -48.63
C PRO A 195 16.50 8.36 -48.73
N LEU A 196 15.75 8.92 -47.79
CA LEU A 196 14.30 8.78 -47.66
C LEU A 196 13.57 9.42 -48.86
N HIS A 197 13.10 8.59 -49.78
CA HIS A 197 12.06 8.95 -50.74
C HIS A 197 10.74 8.21 -50.43
N SER A 198 9.65 8.96 -50.56
CA SER A 198 8.27 8.59 -50.28
C SER A 198 7.86 7.31 -51.02
N ARG A 199 7.57 6.23 -50.28
CA ARG A 199 7.05 4.99 -50.87
C ARG A 199 5.54 5.03 -51.08
N ARG A 200 5.13 4.82 -52.33
CA ARG A 200 3.74 4.52 -52.75
C ARG A 200 3.29 3.14 -52.26
N LYS A 201 1.97 3.01 -52.02
CA LYS A 201 1.23 1.77 -51.71
C LYS A 201 1.37 0.76 -52.85
N GLY A 202 1.96 -0.42 -52.60
CA GLY A 202 2.02 -1.52 -53.58
C GLY A 202 2.50 -2.88 -53.05
N ASP A 203 3.48 -2.93 -52.15
CA ASP A 203 4.22 -4.19 -51.89
C ASP A 203 3.77 -5.02 -50.67
N ARG A 204 2.57 -4.79 -50.13
CA ARG A 204 2.11 -5.51 -48.92
C ARG A 204 1.54 -6.91 -49.19
N TRP A 205 1.31 -7.29 -50.45
CA TRP A 205 0.60 -8.52 -50.79
C TRP A 205 1.53 -9.76 -50.89
N LEU A 206 2.78 -9.59 -51.36
CA LEU A 206 3.72 -10.70 -51.55
C LEU A 206 4.41 -11.18 -50.26
N ALA A 207 4.52 -10.34 -49.23
CA ALA A 207 5.08 -10.73 -47.93
C ALA A 207 4.13 -11.61 -47.09
N ARG A 208 2.80 -11.45 -47.28
CA ARG A 208 1.78 -12.23 -46.56
C ARG A 208 1.71 -13.70 -47.00
N LEU A 209 2.00 -14.00 -48.28
CA LEU A 209 1.99 -15.38 -48.79
C LEU A 209 3.15 -16.25 -48.26
N ARG A 210 4.30 -15.64 -47.94
CA ARG A 210 5.47 -16.37 -47.40
C ARG A 210 5.37 -16.70 -45.92
N PHE A 211 4.60 -15.92 -45.15
CA PHE A 211 4.38 -16.17 -43.71
C PHE A 211 3.46 -17.38 -43.49
N TRP A 212 2.38 -17.50 -44.26
CA TRP A 212 1.40 -18.59 -44.15
C TRP A 212 1.95 -19.99 -44.51
N ARG A 213 2.97 -20.07 -45.37
CA ARG A 213 3.64 -21.37 -45.66
C ARG A 213 4.47 -21.89 -44.49
N LYS A 214 5.03 -21.03 -43.63
CA LYS A 214 5.87 -21.47 -42.51
C LYS A 214 5.03 -21.91 -41.31
N THR A 215 3.91 -21.25 -41.03
CA THR A 215 3.01 -21.63 -39.93
C THR A 215 2.30 -22.96 -40.18
N PHE A 216 1.96 -23.29 -41.43
CA PHE A 216 1.29 -24.56 -41.76
C PHE A 216 2.19 -25.79 -41.57
N PHE A 217 3.49 -25.67 -41.86
CA PHE A 217 4.46 -26.78 -41.67
C PHE A 217 4.73 -27.08 -40.19
N ILE A 218 4.77 -26.06 -39.33
CA ILE A 218 4.99 -26.25 -37.89
C ILE A 218 3.77 -26.94 -37.25
N LEU A 219 2.56 -26.53 -37.64
CA LEU A 219 1.33 -27.13 -37.11
C LEU A 219 1.18 -28.60 -37.54
N ALA A 220 1.53 -28.94 -38.79
CA ALA A 220 1.50 -30.32 -39.27
C ALA A 220 2.49 -31.23 -38.52
N MET A 221 3.66 -30.72 -38.12
CA MET A 221 4.66 -31.51 -37.39
C MET A 221 4.23 -31.82 -35.95
N VAL A 222 3.54 -30.88 -35.28
CA VAL A 222 3.01 -31.09 -33.93
C VAL A 222 1.92 -32.16 -33.92
N VAL A 223 1.04 -32.18 -34.94
CA VAL A 223 -0.01 -33.20 -35.06
C VAL A 223 0.58 -34.61 -35.24
N VAL A 224 1.66 -34.77 -36.01
CA VAL A 224 2.33 -36.07 -36.19
C VAL A 224 2.94 -36.59 -34.89
N VAL A 225 3.53 -35.71 -34.07
CA VAL A 225 4.11 -36.08 -32.76
C VAL A 225 3.00 -36.46 -31.75
N CYS A 226 1.88 -35.75 -31.75
CA CYS A 226 0.75 -36.07 -30.88
C CYS A 226 0.10 -37.42 -31.26
N VAL A 227 -0.03 -37.73 -32.55
CA VAL A 227 -0.58 -39.03 -33.00
C VAL A 227 0.36 -40.18 -32.62
N ALA A 228 1.68 -39.97 -32.64
CA ALA A 228 2.65 -41.00 -32.22
C ALA A 228 2.56 -41.34 -30.72
N PHE A 229 2.16 -40.39 -29.85
CA PHE A 229 2.02 -40.62 -28.41
C PHE A 229 0.75 -41.36 -28.01
N VAL A 230 -0.29 -41.36 -28.85
CA VAL A 230 -1.58 -42.04 -28.56
C VAL A 230 -1.51 -43.55 -28.83
N PHE A 231 -0.54 -44.02 -29.64
CA PHE A 231 -0.46 -45.43 -30.05
C PHE A 231 0.68 -46.24 -29.39
N ILE A 232 1.35 -45.72 -28.36
CA ILE A 232 2.34 -46.46 -27.57
C ILE A 232 1.68 -46.91 -26.25
N PRO A 233 1.33 -48.20 -26.08
CA PRO A 233 0.78 -48.68 -24.81
C PRO A 233 1.89 -48.74 -23.74
N PRO A 234 1.62 -48.30 -22.50
CA PRO A 234 2.59 -48.39 -21.42
C PRO A 234 2.79 -49.85 -20.99
N ARG A 235 4.06 -50.29 -20.91
CA ARG A 235 4.42 -51.56 -20.26
C ARG A 235 4.22 -51.41 -18.75
N TYR A 236 3.36 -52.25 -18.20
CA TYR A 236 3.03 -52.34 -16.78
C TYR A 236 3.92 -53.42 -16.15
N GLU A 237 4.90 -53.04 -15.32
CA GLU A 237 5.59 -53.97 -14.43
C GLU A 237 4.81 -54.06 -13.11
N SER A 238 4.42 -55.27 -12.73
CA SER A 238 3.61 -55.57 -11.55
C SER A 238 4.44 -55.52 -10.25
N PRO A 239 3.84 -55.17 -9.10
CA PRO A 239 4.51 -55.11 -7.81
C PRO A 239 4.61 -56.50 -7.15
N GLU A 240 5.80 -56.88 -6.71
CA GLU A 240 6.01 -58.08 -5.88
C GLU A 240 5.49 -57.87 -4.45
N THR A 241 4.95 -58.96 -3.90
CA THR A 241 4.29 -59.08 -2.60
C THR A 241 5.28 -59.31 -1.45
N PRO A 242 4.91 -59.00 -0.19
CA PRO A 242 5.84 -58.97 0.93
C PRO A 242 6.09 -60.37 1.53
N THR A 243 7.36 -60.80 1.55
CA THR A 243 7.81 -61.99 2.28
C THR A 243 7.99 -61.70 3.77
N GLY A 244 7.41 -62.56 4.61
CA GLY A 244 7.44 -62.46 6.08
C GLY A 244 8.83 -62.60 6.72
N PRO A 245 8.95 -62.30 8.03
CA PRO A 245 10.22 -62.19 8.71
C PRO A 245 10.89 -63.55 8.95
N SER A 246 12.18 -63.64 8.59
CA SER A 246 13.00 -64.83 8.82
C SER A 246 13.54 -64.89 10.27
N LYS A 247 13.28 -66.01 10.94
CA LYS A 247 14.10 -66.83 11.87
C LYS A 247 15.25 -66.25 12.72
N LYS A 248 15.41 -64.94 12.89
CA LYS A 248 16.33 -64.30 13.85
C LYS A 248 15.59 -63.53 14.93
N GLU A 249 14.58 -64.17 15.48
CA GLU A 249 13.86 -63.72 16.68
C GLU A 249 13.94 -64.79 17.79
N ARG A 250 15.12 -65.35 18.04
CA ARG A 250 15.33 -66.29 19.16
C ARG A 250 16.68 -66.10 19.86
N ALA A 251 16.90 -64.90 20.39
CA ALA A 251 17.78 -64.55 21.52
C ALA A 251 17.91 -63.02 21.50
N ALA A 252 17.46 -62.22 22.47
CA ALA A 252 17.28 -62.44 23.89
C ALA A 252 16.10 -61.58 24.39
N LEU A 253 15.15 -62.23 25.05
CA LEU A 253 14.17 -61.60 25.92
C LEU A 253 14.77 -61.52 27.33
N GLN A 254 14.94 -60.31 27.86
CA GLN A 254 14.72 -60.05 29.28
C GLN A 254 14.43 -58.55 29.52
N PRO A 255 13.40 -58.22 30.31
CA PRO A 255 12.98 -56.84 30.56
C PRO A 255 13.77 -56.21 31.72
N ARG A 256 14.16 -54.94 31.58
CA ARG A 256 14.65 -54.11 32.69
C ARG A 256 13.69 -52.94 32.95
N ALA A 257 13.43 -52.73 34.24
CA ALA A 257 12.43 -51.86 34.87
C ALA A 257 12.57 -50.35 34.56
N PRO A 258 11.51 -49.54 34.78
CA PRO A 258 11.55 -48.10 34.52
C PRO A 258 12.28 -47.34 35.63
N GLY A 259 13.40 -46.71 35.27
CA GLY A 259 14.10 -45.72 36.11
C GLY A 259 13.52 -44.32 35.90
N LYS A 260 13.31 -43.59 37.00
CA LYS A 260 12.84 -42.19 37.09
C LYS A 260 13.61 -41.25 36.15
N PRO A 261 12.96 -40.24 35.53
CA PRO A 261 13.70 -39.15 34.86
C PRO A 261 14.20 -38.14 35.91
N ALA A 262 15.51 -37.88 35.88
CA ALA A 262 16.13 -36.71 36.50
C ALA A 262 16.07 -35.51 35.52
N PRO A 263 16.05 -34.26 36.00
CA PRO A 263 15.66 -33.11 35.20
C PRO A 263 16.84 -32.62 34.34
N VAL A 264 16.67 -32.62 33.02
CA VAL A 264 17.64 -32.03 32.09
C VAL A 264 16.95 -30.91 31.30
N SER A 265 17.41 -29.70 31.62
CA SER A 265 17.45 -28.47 30.82
C SER A 265 16.18 -27.96 30.12
N ARG A 266 15.76 -26.76 30.54
CA ARG A 266 14.81 -25.84 29.88
C ARG A 266 15.29 -25.34 28.50
N GLN A 267 15.52 -26.22 27.54
CA GLN A 267 15.92 -25.82 26.18
C GLN A 267 15.13 -26.52 25.05
N SER A 268 13.90 -26.96 25.33
CA SER A 268 12.96 -27.40 24.30
C SER A 268 11.59 -26.70 24.36
N ALA A 269 11.51 -25.51 24.96
CA ALA A 269 10.31 -24.66 24.88
C ALA A 269 10.27 -23.77 23.60
N ARG A 270 10.88 -24.22 22.50
CA ARG A 270 10.75 -23.60 21.17
C ARG A 270 10.19 -24.58 20.14
N ALA A 271 9.36 -25.52 20.58
CA ALA A 271 8.53 -26.35 19.74
C ALA A 271 7.07 -25.90 19.85
N SER A 272 6.49 -25.54 18.70
CA SER A 272 5.07 -25.21 18.46
C SER A 272 4.54 -23.93 19.13
N GLN A 273 4.99 -22.76 18.65
CA GLN A 273 4.09 -21.62 18.62
C GLN A 273 3.03 -21.96 17.56
N LYS A 274 1.95 -22.64 17.96
CA LYS A 274 0.75 -22.81 17.13
C LYS A 274 0.41 -21.41 16.64
N GLN A 275 0.58 -21.12 15.34
CA GLN A 275 0.19 -19.83 14.77
C GLN A 275 -1.28 -19.60 15.15
N ARG A 276 -1.50 -18.72 16.11
CA ARG A 276 -2.85 -18.39 16.57
C ARG A 276 -3.44 -17.44 15.54
N GLN A 277 -4.64 -17.74 15.07
CA GLN A 277 -5.38 -16.86 14.18
C GLN A 277 -5.46 -15.46 14.78
N PRO A 278 -5.22 -14.40 13.98
CA PRO A 278 -5.41 -13.04 14.46
C PRO A 278 -6.89 -12.87 14.80
N LYS A 279 -7.17 -12.32 15.99
CA LYS A 279 -8.54 -11.97 16.41
C LYS A 279 -8.95 -10.58 15.95
N ALA A 280 -7.99 -9.73 15.65
CA ALA A 280 -8.19 -8.39 15.15
C ALA A 280 -7.15 -8.06 14.08
N ILE A 281 -7.59 -7.38 13.03
CA ILE A 281 -6.75 -6.91 11.93
C ILE A 281 -7.12 -5.47 11.59
N GLY A 282 -6.11 -4.65 11.33
CA GLY A 282 -6.33 -3.30 10.80
C GLY A 282 -6.08 -3.29 9.30
N VAL A 283 -6.89 -2.54 8.56
CA VAL A 283 -6.71 -2.34 7.12
C VAL A 283 -6.49 -0.86 6.86
N MET A 284 -5.36 -0.59 6.24
CA MET A 284 -4.78 0.71 6.00
C MET A 284 -5.21 1.25 4.64
N THR A 285 -4.37 2.07 4.02
CA THR A 285 -4.65 2.66 2.71
C THR A 285 -4.14 1.78 1.57
N PHE A 286 -4.88 1.79 0.46
CA PHE A 286 -4.44 1.27 -0.82
C PHE A 286 -3.95 2.41 -1.71
N LYS A 287 -2.65 2.51 -1.95
CA LYS A 287 -2.08 3.61 -2.72
C LYS A 287 -2.25 3.40 -4.22
N ALA A 288 -2.69 4.43 -4.93
CA ALA A 288 -2.65 4.41 -6.39
C ALA A 288 -1.18 4.62 -6.83
N LEU A 289 -0.61 3.67 -7.56
CA LEU A 289 0.77 3.77 -8.07
C LEU A 289 0.90 4.77 -9.23
N ARG A 290 -0.22 5.14 -9.84
CA ARG A 290 -0.33 6.19 -10.84
C ARG A 290 -1.45 7.14 -10.44
N VAL A 291 -1.17 8.43 -10.49
CA VAL A 291 -2.19 9.47 -10.28
C VAL A 291 -3.03 9.57 -11.55
N ASP A 292 -4.23 9.04 -11.50
CA ASP A 292 -5.26 9.20 -12.53
C ASP A 292 -6.57 9.59 -11.84
N PRO A 293 -7.06 10.83 -12.03
CA PRO A 293 -8.30 11.29 -11.41
C PRO A 293 -9.51 10.39 -11.69
N HIS A 294 -9.51 9.66 -12.80
CA HIS A 294 -10.60 8.73 -13.15
C HIS A 294 -10.66 7.51 -12.21
N PHE A 295 -9.52 7.12 -11.63
CA PHE A 295 -9.38 5.92 -10.78
C PHE A 295 -9.00 6.24 -9.33
N GLU A 296 -8.78 7.50 -8.95
CA GLU A 296 -8.47 7.90 -7.56
C GLU A 296 -9.50 7.36 -6.55
N TRP A 297 -10.79 7.38 -6.91
CA TRP A 297 -11.88 6.86 -6.07
C TRP A 297 -11.74 5.36 -5.73
N MET A 298 -10.99 4.60 -6.53
CA MET A 298 -10.78 3.17 -6.30
C MET A 298 -9.93 2.90 -5.05
N ARG A 299 -9.17 3.89 -4.54
CA ARG A 299 -8.41 3.76 -3.29
C ARG A 299 -9.30 3.33 -2.13
N ASP A 300 -10.34 4.11 -1.86
CA ASP A 300 -11.26 3.85 -0.77
C ASP A 300 -12.17 2.67 -1.11
N ALA A 301 -12.61 2.57 -2.37
CA ALA A 301 -13.41 1.45 -2.83
C ALA A 301 -12.72 0.08 -2.64
N ILE A 302 -11.40 0.01 -2.90
CA ILE A 302 -10.61 -1.20 -2.69
C ILE A 302 -10.52 -1.52 -1.22
N ARG A 303 -10.15 -0.54 -0.38
CA ARG A 303 -10.07 -0.75 1.07
C ARG A 303 -11.40 -1.24 1.64
N ASP A 304 -12.51 -0.59 1.30
CA ASP A 304 -13.81 -0.83 1.92
C ASP A 304 -14.41 -2.17 1.48
N HIS A 305 -14.25 -2.54 0.20
CA HIS A 305 -14.65 -3.87 -0.25
C HIS A 305 -13.74 -4.96 0.33
N PHE A 306 -12.44 -4.70 0.42
CA PHE A 306 -11.50 -5.63 1.06
C PHE A 306 -11.83 -5.85 2.54
N ASN A 307 -12.18 -4.79 3.27
CA ASN A 307 -12.70 -4.86 4.65
C ASN A 307 -13.94 -5.76 4.75
N SER A 308 -14.88 -5.61 3.81
CA SER A 308 -16.09 -6.44 3.74
C SER A 308 -15.78 -7.93 3.51
N GLN A 309 -14.81 -8.23 2.65
CA GLN A 309 -14.39 -9.63 2.43
C GLN A 309 -13.73 -10.22 3.67
N LEU A 310 -12.88 -9.47 4.38
CA LEU A 310 -12.21 -9.96 5.58
C LEU A 310 -13.18 -10.21 6.75
N THR A 311 -14.28 -9.45 6.86
CA THR A 311 -15.28 -9.70 7.92
C THR A 311 -15.99 -11.05 7.80
N LYS A 312 -15.85 -11.75 6.67
CA LYS A 312 -16.32 -13.13 6.49
C LYS A 312 -15.43 -14.16 7.20
N GLY A 313 -14.28 -13.73 7.73
CA GLY A 313 -13.46 -14.53 8.62
C GLY A 313 -14.13 -14.76 9.98
N ALA A 314 -14.19 -16.02 10.41
CA ALA A 314 -14.71 -16.40 11.72
C ALA A 314 -13.86 -15.77 12.84
N ASP A 315 -14.53 -15.20 13.84
CA ASP A 315 -13.91 -14.57 15.03
C ASP A 315 -12.88 -13.45 14.72
N LEU A 316 -12.97 -12.81 13.54
CA LEU A 316 -12.07 -11.73 13.13
C LEU A 316 -12.72 -10.34 13.25
N GLN A 317 -12.12 -9.47 14.05
CA GLN A 317 -12.45 -8.04 14.08
C GLN A 317 -11.64 -7.27 13.03
N VAL A 318 -12.32 -6.54 12.15
CA VAL A 318 -11.69 -5.73 11.10
C VAL A 318 -11.85 -4.24 11.41
N TYR A 319 -10.73 -3.57 11.61
CA TYR A 319 -10.63 -2.13 11.86
C TYR A 319 -10.19 -1.39 10.60
N SER A 320 -10.97 -0.39 10.17
CA SER A 320 -10.61 0.49 9.05
C SER A 320 -9.59 1.54 9.46
N LYS A 321 -8.92 2.15 8.49
CA LYS A 321 -8.04 3.30 8.72
C LYS A 321 -8.78 4.45 9.41
N GLU A 322 -10.02 4.73 9.00
CA GLU A 322 -10.86 5.78 9.56
C GLU A 322 -11.17 5.53 11.04
N HIS A 323 -11.43 4.27 11.41
CA HIS A 323 -11.66 3.90 12.81
C HIS A 323 -10.39 4.10 13.64
N LEU A 324 -9.24 3.63 13.13
CA LEU A 324 -7.95 3.79 13.81
C LEU A 324 -7.57 5.27 13.95
N ASP A 325 -7.77 6.08 12.91
CA ASP A 325 -7.51 7.53 12.94
C ASP A 325 -8.33 8.25 13.99
N PHE A 326 -9.61 7.88 14.12
CA PHE A 326 -10.46 8.41 15.18
C PHE A 326 -9.86 8.15 16.56
N LEU A 327 -9.45 6.92 16.84
CA LEU A 327 -8.87 6.55 18.13
C LEU A 327 -7.53 7.25 18.37
N VAL A 328 -6.64 7.26 17.37
CA VAL A 328 -5.34 7.96 17.41
C VAL A 328 -5.53 9.43 17.75
N GLN A 329 -6.48 10.10 17.10
CA GLN A 329 -6.76 11.52 17.33
C GLN A 329 -7.33 11.78 18.72
N LYS A 330 -8.26 10.94 19.19
CA LYS A 330 -8.94 11.13 20.48
C LYS A 330 -8.09 10.78 21.68
N GLU A 331 -7.18 9.84 21.53
CA GLU A 331 -6.28 9.40 22.59
C GLU A 331 -4.92 10.12 22.53
N ALA A 332 -4.69 10.96 21.50
CA ALA A 332 -3.46 11.71 21.28
C ALA A 332 -2.20 10.82 21.33
N THR A 333 -2.29 9.66 20.68
CA THR A 333 -1.32 8.56 20.72
C THR A 333 -0.83 8.21 19.31
N THR A 334 -0.07 7.13 19.15
CA THR A 334 0.38 6.61 17.86
C THR A 334 -0.52 5.49 17.35
N GLU A 335 -0.54 5.27 16.04
CA GLU A 335 -1.32 4.18 15.42
C GLU A 335 -0.91 2.79 15.94
N ILE A 336 0.38 2.59 16.23
CA ILE A 336 0.91 1.35 16.79
C ILE A 336 0.39 1.12 18.22
N GLU A 337 0.31 2.18 19.04
CA GLU A 337 -0.25 2.11 20.38
C GLU A 337 -1.74 1.73 20.34
N VAL A 338 -2.54 2.38 19.48
CA VAL A 338 -3.95 2.02 19.28
C VAL A 338 -4.08 0.57 18.80
N ALA A 339 -3.29 0.16 17.81
CA ALA A 339 -3.31 -1.21 17.29
C ALA A 339 -3.01 -2.23 18.40
N ASN A 340 -2.00 -1.98 19.24
CA ASN A 340 -1.67 -2.84 20.37
C ASN A 340 -2.80 -2.91 21.41
N GLN A 341 -3.45 -1.79 21.72
CA GLN A 341 -4.59 -1.75 22.65
C GLN A 341 -5.78 -2.56 22.14
N LEU A 342 -6.05 -2.50 20.83
CA LEU A 342 -7.10 -3.25 20.16
C LEU A 342 -6.73 -4.74 19.91
N GLY A 343 -5.51 -5.16 20.28
CA GLY A 343 -5.02 -6.51 20.02
C GLY A 343 -4.78 -6.81 18.54
N ILE A 344 -4.61 -5.76 17.72
CA ILE A 344 -4.29 -5.87 16.30
C ILE A 344 -2.81 -6.24 16.17
N ALA A 345 -2.54 -7.51 15.88
CA ALA A 345 -1.18 -8.00 15.66
C ALA A 345 -0.71 -7.82 14.21
N LYS A 346 -1.66 -7.67 13.28
CA LYS A 346 -1.44 -7.61 11.83
C LYS A 346 -2.15 -6.41 11.24
N MET A 347 -1.49 -5.72 10.31
CA MET A 347 -2.03 -4.61 9.54
C MET A 347 -1.91 -4.94 8.06
N ILE A 348 -2.95 -4.66 7.29
CA ILE A 348 -2.94 -4.85 5.84
C ILE A 348 -2.84 -3.49 5.19
N SER A 349 -1.85 -3.30 4.33
CA SER A 349 -1.73 -2.14 3.45
C SER A 349 -1.66 -2.61 2.01
N GLY A 350 -1.83 -1.72 1.04
CA GLY A 350 -1.74 -2.16 -0.34
C GLY A 350 -1.47 -1.06 -1.33
N SER A 351 -1.42 -1.47 -2.58
CA SER A 351 -1.34 -0.56 -3.71
C SER A 351 -2.13 -1.11 -4.89
N PHE A 352 -2.48 -0.24 -5.82
CA PHE A 352 -3.11 -0.65 -7.05
C PHE A 352 -2.61 0.18 -8.22
N LEU A 353 -2.70 -0.40 -9.41
CA LEU A 353 -2.31 0.22 -10.66
C LEU A 353 -3.34 -0.13 -11.72
N VAL A 354 -3.81 0.90 -12.44
CA VAL A 354 -4.62 0.72 -13.63
C VAL A 354 -3.82 1.15 -14.86
N VAL A 355 -3.67 0.23 -15.81
CA VAL A 355 -3.01 0.48 -17.10
C VAL A 355 -3.92 -0.04 -18.21
N ALA A 356 -4.33 0.86 -19.10
CA ALA A 356 -5.41 0.61 -20.05
C ALA A 356 -6.66 0.10 -19.30
N ASP A 357 -7.12 -1.12 -19.58
CA ASP A 357 -8.29 -1.73 -18.93
C ASP A 357 -7.92 -2.81 -17.91
N LYS A 358 -6.65 -2.86 -17.48
CA LYS A 358 -6.17 -3.84 -16.50
C LYS A 358 -5.96 -3.20 -15.13
N LEU A 359 -6.53 -3.83 -14.11
CA LEU A 359 -6.35 -3.51 -12.70
C LEU A 359 -5.42 -4.55 -12.06
N ARG A 360 -4.32 -4.09 -11.48
CA ARG A 360 -3.47 -4.87 -10.57
C ARG A 360 -3.65 -4.34 -9.15
N ILE A 361 -3.95 -5.23 -8.21
CA ILE A 361 -4.04 -4.91 -6.78
C ILE A 361 -3.02 -5.76 -6.04
N GLU A 362 -2.29 -5.13 -5.13
CA GLU A 362 -1.30 -5.76 -4.26
C GLU A 362 -1.65 -5.45 -2.80
N ALA A 363 -1.61 -6.47 -1.95
CA ALA A 363 -1.83 -6.36 -0.52
C ALA A 363 -0.60 -6.89 0.22
N HIS A 364 -0.25 -6.22 1.31
CA HIS A 364 0.87 -6.52 2.17
C HIS A 364 0.41 -6.62 3.61
N VAL A 365 0.77 -7.71 4.27
CA VAL A 365 0.57 -7.94 5.70
C VAL A 365 1.80 -7.48 6.46
N VAL A 366 1.60 -6.57 7.42
CA VAL A 366 2.63 -5.99 8.29
C VAL A 366 2.36 -6.43 9.72
N ASN A 367 3.40 -6.87 10.42
CA ASN A 367 3.36 -7.15 11.85
C ASN A 367 3.48 -5.85 12.65
N VAL A 368 2.54 -5.61 13.56
CA VAL A 368 2.50 -4.37 14.36
C VAL A 368 3.63 -4.28 15.38
N GLU A 369 4.06 -5.41 15.96
CA GLU A 369 5.08 -5.46 17.01
C GLU A 369 6.45 -4.98 16.51
N ASN A 370 6.82 -5.38 15.30
CA ASN A 370 8.16 -5.11 14.75
C ASN A 370 8.16 -4.31 13.44
N GLY A 371 6.99 -3.98 12.88
CA GLY A 371 6.84 -3.24 11.64
C GLY A 371 7.26 -4.01 10.37
N MET A 372 7.49 -5.32 10.46
CA MET A 372 7.98 -6.15 9.35
C MET A 372 6.85 -6.62 8.44
N PHE A 373 7.11 -6.68 7.14
CA PHE A 373 6.27 -7.41 6.21
C PHE A 373 6.36 -8.91 6.48
N GLU A 374 5.21 -9.55 6.65
CA GLU A 374 5.14 -10.99 6.87
C GLU A 374 4.68 -11.75 5.64
N ALA A 375 3.81 -11.12 4.85
CA ALA A 375 3.29 -11.71 3.63
C ALA A 375 2.86 -10.61 2.65
N SER A 376 2.82 -10.96 1.38
CA SER A 376 2.23 -10.13 0.34
C SER A 376 1.63 -11.03 -0.73
N ASP A 377 0.55 -10.56 -1.35
CA ASP A 377 -0.02 -11.21 -2.51
C ASP A 377 -0.54 -10.16 -3.49
N SER A 378 -0.73 -10.57 -4.73
CA SER A 378 -1.25 -9.72 -5.78
C SER A 378 -2.21 -10.46 -6.70
N ILE A 379 -3.04 -9.67 -7.36
CA ILE A 379 -3.98 -10.14 -8.37
C ILE A 379 -4.00 -9.12 -9.52
N GLU A 380 -4.16 -9.62 -10.75
CA GLU A 380 -4.31 -8.80 -11.95
C GLU A 380 -5.47 -9.33 -12.78
N GLY A 381 -6.25 -8.42 -13.36
CA GLY A 381 -7.23 -8.76 -14.36
C GLY A 381 -7.89 -7.52 -14.97
N PRO A 382 -8.91 -7.72 -15.80
CA PRO A 382 -9.75 -6.65 -16.32
C PRO A 382 -10.37 -5.80 -15.20
N VAL A 383 -10.46 -4.48 -15.39
CA VAL A 383 -11.01 -3.56 -14.38
C VAL A 383 -12.50 -3.81 -14.09
N ASP A 384 -13.26 -4.34 -15.05
CA ASP A 384 -14.66 -4.72 -14.88
C ASP A 384 -14.85 -5.94 -13.95
N GLN A 385 -13.80 -6.74 -13.75
CA GLN A 385 -13.75 -7.83 -12.76
C GLN A 385 -13.32 -7.37 -11.36
N PHE A 386 -13.40 -6.06 -11.07
CA PHE A 386 -12.99 -5.43 -9.80
C PHE A 386 -13.33 -6.25 -8.55
N PHE A 387 -14.59 -6.67 -8.40
CA PHE A 387 -15.06 -7.39 -7.21
C PHE A 387 -14.48 -8.81 -7.13
N ASP A 388 -14.37 -9.50 -8.26
CA ASP A 388 -13.81 -10.85 -8.30
C ASP A 388 -12.31 -10.84 -7.99
N LEU A 389 -11.58 -9.87 -8.53
CA LEU A 389 -10.17 -9.65 -8.23
C LEU A 389 -9.96 -9.40 -6.73
N GLN A 390 -10.77 -8.52 -6.13
CA GLN A 390 -10.67 -8.22 -4.69
C GLN A 390 -11.04 -9.40 -3.81
N ARG A 391 -12.11 -10.14 -4.15
CA ARG A 391 -12.50 -11.36 -3.44
C ARG A 391 -11.37 -12.39 -3.47
N GLN A 392 -10.79 -12.62 -4.64
CA GLN A 392 -9.66 -13.54 -4.79
C GLN A 392 -8.46 -13.09 -3.96
N LEU A 393 -8.12 -11.81 -3.99
CA LEU A 393 -7.01 -11.28 -3.18
C LEU A 393 -7.29 -11.43 -1.68
N ALA A 394 -8.50 -11.10 -1.22
CA ALA A 394 -8.88 -11.24 0.18
C ALA A 394 -8.81 -12.71 0.65
N LEU A 395 -9.30 -13.66 -0.16
CA LEU A 395 -9.21 -15.09 0.12
C LEU A 395 -7.76 -15.56 0.25
N LYS A 396 -6.88 -15.12 -0.66
CA LYS A 396 -5.44 -15.43 -0.58
C LYS A 396 -4.82 -14.88 0.71
N VAL A 397 -5.13 -13.63 1.07
CA VAL A 397 -4.61 -13.01 2.30
C VAL A 397 -5.16 -13.70 3.56
N MET A 398 -6.44 -14.07 3.59
CA MET A 398 -7.02 -14.83 4.70
C MET A 398 -6.38 -16.21 4.87
N ASP A 399 -6.11 -16.92 3.78
CA ASP A 399 -5.41 -18.21 3.80
C ASP A 399 -4.00 -18.09 4.37
N GLN A 400 -3.24 -17.06 3.94
CA GLN A 400 -1.91 -16.75 4.47
C GLN A 400 -1.91 -16.40 5.96
N LEU A 401 -2.99 -15.77 6.44
CA LEU A 401 -3.20 -15.44 7.85
C LEU A 401 -3.83 -16.59 8.65
N HIS A 402 -4.07 -17.73 8.00
CA HIS A 402 -4.76 -18.90 8.54
C HIS A 402 -6.15 -18.59 9.10
N ILE A 403 -6.82 -17.55 8.61
CA ILE A 403 -8.17 -17.15 9.04
C ILE A 403 -9.18 -18.13 8.44
N THR A 404 -9.98 -18.77 9.29
CA THR A 404 -11.06 -19.65 8.84
C THR A 404 -12.26 -18.82 8.40
N LEU A 405 -12.88 -19.15 7.27
CA LEU A 405 -14.13 -18.51 6.85
C LEU A 405 -15.27 -18.93 7.78
N ALA A 406 -16.15 -17.99 8.14
CA ALA A 406 -17.41 -18.32 8.77
C ALA A 406 -18.26 -19.14 7.79
N ILE A 407 -18.83 -20.25 8.27
CA ILE A 407 -19.78 -21.03 7.47
C ILE A 407 -21.05 -20.17 7.35
N GLU A 408 -21.33 -19.65 6.15
CA GLU A 408 -22.63 -19.08 5.85
C GLU A 408 -23.64 -20.23 5.73
N ASP A 409 -24.56 -20.34 6.70
CA ASP A 409 -25.77 -21.16 6.57
C ASP A 409 -26.68 -20.52 5.50
N GLY A 410 -26.39 -20.79 4.22
CA GLY A 410 -27.18 -20.30 3.12
C GLY A 410 -28.43 -21.15 2.91
N ASP A 411 -29.61 -20.58 3.20
CA ASP A 411 -30.84 -21.08 2.60
C ASP A 411 -30.75 -20.96 1.07
N GLY A 412 -31.21 -22.01 0.41
CA GLY A 412 -31.18 -22.11 -1.05
C GLY A 412 -32.38 -21.42 -1.65
N THR A 413 -32.31 -20.10 -1.88
CA THR A 413 -33.04 -19.38 -2.95
C THR A 413 -32.45 -17.97 -3.15
N ALA A 414 -31.17 -17.86 -3.51
CA ALA A 414 -30.59 -16.56 -3.86
C ALA A 414 -30.90 -16.21 -5.32
N GLU A 415 -31.67 -15.15 -5.54
CA GLU A 415 -31.85 -14.49 -6.83
C GLU A 415 -30.46 -14.13 -7.41
N ALA A 416 -30.23 -14.42 -8.69
CA ALA A 416 -28.93 -14.22 -9.33
C ALA A 416 -28.61 -12.71 -9.44
N THR A 417 -27.92 -12.17 -8.44
CA THR A 417 -27.53 -10.77 -8.39
C THR A 417 -26.13 -10.58 -8.97
N VAL A 418 -25.94 -9.48 -9.69
CA VAL A 418 -24.65 -9.13 -10.33
C VAL A 418 -24.05 -7.92 -9.61
N PRO A 419 -22.78 -7.95 -9.20
CA PRO A 419 -22.13 -6.76 -8.66
C PRO A 419 -21.83 -5.76 -9.81
N SER A 420 -22.15 -4.48 -9.64
CA SER A 420 -21.94 -3.43 -10.66
C SER A 420 -20.95 -2.38 -10.16
N LEU A 421 -19.84 -2.19 -10.89
CA LEU A 421 -18.81 -1.22 -10.52
C LEU A 421 -19.35 0.22 -10.61
N LYS A 422 -20.20 0.49 -11.61
CA LYS A 422 -20.88 1.77 -11.78
C LYS A 422 -21.78 2.07 -10.58
N ALA A 423 -22.64 1.12 -10.21
CA ALA A 423 -23.58 1.33 -9.11
C ALA A 423 -22.85 1.44 -7.76
N TYR A 424 -21.76 0.69 -7.58
CA TYR A 424 -20.91 0.80 -6.41
C TYR A 424 -20.24 2.17 -6.29
N LYS A 425 -19.73 2.72 -7.40
CA LYS A 425 -19.20 4.08 -7.42
C LYS A 425 -20.27 5.10 -7.01
N MET A 426 -21.49 4.97 -7.54
CA MET A 426 -22.60 5.87 -7.19
C MET A 426 -22.95 5.79 -5.69
N LEU A 427 -22.90 4.60 -5.09
CA LEU A 427 -23.07 4.42 -3.65
C LEU A 427 -21.97 5.16 -2.88
N LEU A 428 -20.69 4.98 -3.22
CA LEU A 428 -19.58 5.65 -2.53
C LEU A 428 -19.62 7.19 -2.66
N GLU A 429 -20.06 7.69 -3.82
CA GLU A 429 -20.32 9.12 -4.02
C GLU A 429 -21.45 9.61 -3.11
N ALA A 430 -22.56 8.87 -3.01
CA ALA A 430 -23.68 9.19 -2.12
C ALA A 430 -23.28 9.15 -0.62
N GLU A 431 -22.35 8.26 -0.27
CA GLU A 431 -21.75 8.17 1.05
C GLU A 431 -20.76 9.29 1.38
N GLY A 432 -20.34 10.06 0.37
CA GLY A 432 -19.31 11.09 0.53
C GLY A 432 -17.90 10.53 0.77
N GLU A 433 -17.64 9.28 0.37
CA GLU A 433 -16.33 8.62 0.50
C GLU A 433 -15.38 9.02 -0.64
N THR A 434 -15.92 9.38 -1.80
CA THR A 434 -15.13 9.84 -2.94
C THR A 434 -15.03 11.36 -2.91
N GLY A 435 -13.81 11.91 -2.87
CA GLY A 435 -13.59 13.35 -3.09
C GLY A 435 -14.18 13.76 -4.44
N GLY A 436 -15.27 14.53 -4.44
CA GLY A 436 -16.05 14.79 -5.64
C GLY A 436 -15.26 15.53 -6.72
N THR A 437 -15.22 14.99 -7.94
CA THR A 437 -14.93 15.77 -9.14
C THR A 437 -16.16 16.62 -9.49
N ALA A 438 -16.15 17.90 -9.13
CA ALA A 438 -17.09 18.85 -9.69
C ALA A 438 -16.76 19.09 -11.19
N PRO A 439 -17.75 19.33 -12.07
CA PRO A 439 -17.47 19.75 -13.45
C PRO A 439 -16.75 21.10 -13.44
N ALA A 440 -15.75 21.26 -14.30
CA ALA A 440 -15.06 22.52 -14.49
C ALA A 440 -16.05 23.61 -14.92
N THR A 441 -16.23 24.64 -14.09
CA THR A 441 -16.96 25.84 -14.49
C THR A 441 -16.10 26.67 -15.45
N PRO A 442 -16.68 27.26 -16.51
CA PRO A 442 -15.94 28.09 -17.45
C PRO A 442 -15.50 29.39 -16.80
N ASN A 443 -14.25 29.78 -17.03
CA ASN A 443 -13.66 31.07 -16.64
C ASN A 443 -14.60 32.25 -16.96
N THR A 444 -14.74 33.20 -16.04
CA THR A 444 -15.24 34.55 -16.33
C THR A 444 -14.43 35.55 -15.47
N PRO A 445 -14.05 36.73 -16.00
CA PRO A 445 -12.81 37.43 -15.64
C PRO A 445 -12.91 38.35 -14.41
N GLU A 446 -11.72 38.73 -13.94
CA GLU A 446 -11.42 39.77 -12.95
C GLU A 446 -12.33 41.01 -12.99
N GLY A 447 -12.74 41.49 -11.81
CA GLY A 447 -13.45 42.75 -11.66
C GLY A 447 -13.83 43.11 -10.21
N GLU A 448 -13.01 43.97 -9.61
CA GLU A 448 -13.32 45.04 -8.64
C GLU A 448 -13.72 44.71 -7.18
N ASP A 449 -12.79 45.06 -6.29
CA ASP A 449 -12.97 45.40 -4.87
C ASP A 449 -13.84 46.66 -4.71
N PRO A 450 -14.62 46.79 -3.61
CA PRO A 450 -14.26 47.88 -2.70
C PRO A 450 -14.42 47.58 -1.18
N ALA A 451 -13.40 48.04 -0.43
CA ALA A 451 -13.40 48.76 0.86
C ALA A 451 -14.30 48.21 2.00
N GLY A 452 -13.77 47.70 3.12
CA GLY A 452 -13.01 48.41 4.17
C GLY A 452 -13.92 48.54 5.42
N THR A 453 -13.61 48.01 6.61
CA THR A 453 -12.72 48.56 7.66
C THR A 453 -12.52 47.52 8.78
N LYS A 454 -11.28 47.08 9.05
CA LYS A 454 -10.36 47.49 10.15
C LYS A 454 -10.78 47.07 11.56
N GLU A 455 -10.04 46.11 12.14
CA GLU A 455 -9.23 46.32 13.36
C GLU A 455 -8.28 45.12 13.59
N GLU A 456 -7.11 45.18 12.93
CA GLU A 456 -5.89 44.59 13.45
C GLU A 456 -5.11 45.73 14.14
N THR A 457 -4.63 45.51 15.36
CA THR A 457 -3.27 45.88 15.79
C THR A 457 -3.07 45.50 17.26
N LEU A 458 -1.84 45.12 17.60
CA LEU A 458 -1.28 44.90 18.95
C LEU A 458 -1.30 43.47 19.50
N SER A 459 -0.45 42.60 18.93
CA SER A 459 0.27 41.57 19.72
C SER A 459 1.74 41.37 19.28
N PHE A 460 2.27 42.26 18.44
CA PHE A 460 3.64 42.24 17.92
C PHE A 460 4.72 42.70 18.92
N LEU A 461 4.43 42.77 20.22
CA LEU A 461 5.29 43.50 21.18
C LEU A 461 5.96 42.69 22.30
N PHE A 462 5.81 41.37 22.43
CA PHE A 462 6.56 40.61 23.46
C PHE A 462 7.00 39.21 23.01
N PRO A 463 8.26 39.02 22.58
CA PRO A 463 8.85 37.70 22.36
C PRO A 463 9.49 37.18 23.66
N GLY A 464 9.02 36.03 24.15
CA GLY A 464 9.77 35.22 25.13
C GLY A 464 9.55 35.53 26.61
N VAL A 465 8.43 35.07 27.16
CA VAL A 465 8.41 34.58 28.55
C VAL A 465 7.87 33.16 28.51
N SER A 466 8.73 32.22 28.87
CA SER A 466 8.50 30.79 28.84
C SER A 466 7.77 30.34 30.11
N LYS A 467 6.96 29.28 29.97
CA LYS A 467 6.57 28.30 30.99
C LYS A 467 6.01 28.84 32.32
N LEU A 468 4.70 28.68 32.50
CA LEU A 468 4.13 28.19 33.75
C LEU A 468 2.80 27.51 33.49
N ASN A 469 2.72 26.23 33.88
CA ASN A 469 1.47 25.49 34.02
C ASN A 469 0.55 26.25 34.99
N VAL A 470 -0.71 26.46 34.59
CA VAL A 470 -1.81 26.63 35.55
C VAL A 470 -3.00 25.83 35.04
N ALA A 471 -3.29 24.75 35.77
CA ALA A 471 -4.53 24.01 35.67
C ALA A 471 -5.69 24.90 36.13
N TRP A 472 -6.78 24.91 35.36
CA TRP A 472 -8.08 25.38 35.82
C TRP A 472 -9.05 24.21 35.78
N ALA A 473 -9.52 23.82 36.97
CA ALA A 473 -10.64 22.93 37.18
C ALA A 473 -11.91 23.75 37.38
N GLN A 474 -13.00 23.36 36.70
CA GLN A 474 -14.45 23.56 36.95
C GLN A 474 -15.16 23.77 35.60
N GLU A 475 -16.28 23.14 35.28
CA GLU A 475 -17.41 22.69 36.10
C GLU A 475 -18.05 21.42 35.50
N LEU A 476 -18.45 20.48 36.35
CA LEU A 476 -19.24 19.30 35.97
C LEU A 476 -20.65 19.76 35.53
N PRO A 477 -21.15 19.37 34.34
CA PRO A 477 -22.56 19.57 34.03
C PRO A 477 -23.41 18.70 34.95
N SER A 478 -24.38 19.36 35.57
CA SER A 478 -25.44 18.80 36.39
C SER A 478 -26.13 17.60 35.75
N ARG A 479 -26.43 16.58 36.56
CA ARG A 479 -27.25 15.44 36.19
C ARG A 479 -28.68 15.89 35.92
N PRO A 480 -29.29 15.47 34.81
CA PRO A 480 -30.62 14.91 34.94
C PRO A 480 -30.84 13.60 34.15
N THR A 481 -31.72 12.79 34.73
CA THR A 481 -32.67 11.87 34.09
C THR A 481 -32.13 10.69 33.27
N THR A 482 -32.29 9.49 33.84
CA THR A 482 -32.39 8.17 33.16
C THR A 482 -31.46 7.97 31.96
N LYS A 483 -30.23 7.52 32.23
CA LYS A 483 -29.23 7.11 31.22
C LYS A 483 -29.86 6.15 30.19
N ARG A 484 -30.23 6.66 29.01
CA ARG A 484 -30.10 5.86 27.79
C ARG A 484 -28.60 5.64 27.56
N VAL A 485 -28.21 4.43 27.22
CA VAL A 485 -26.81 4.10 26.91
C VAL A 485 -26.46 4.86 25.62
N PRO A 486 -25.36 5.63 25.55
CA PRO A 486 -25.00 6.42 24.36
C PRO A 486 -25.00 5.61 23.05
N GLU A 487 -24.62 4.33 23.11
CA GLU A 487 -24.64 3.41 21.97
C GLU A 487 -26.06 3.16 21.41
N GLU A 488 -27.09 3.13 22.26
CA GLU A 488 -28.46 2.88 21.82
C GLU A 488 -29.01 4.07 21.00
N GLU A 489 -28.66 5.30 21.40
CA GLU A 489 -28.99 6.50 20.64
C GLU A 489 -28.28 6.49 19.28
N ILE A 490 -27.01 6.10 19.24
CA ILE A 490 -26.25 5.95 17.99
C ILE A 490 -26.89 4.89 17.09
N ARG A 491 -27.30 3.74 17.64
CA ARG A 491 -28.00 2.67 16.89
C ARG A 491 -29.32 3.16 16.28
N GLN A 492 -30.07 4.02 16.99
CA GLN A 492 -31.28 4.64 16.45
C GLN A 492 -30.99 5.57 15.26
N VAL A 493 -29.88 6.31 15.32
CA VAL A 493 -29.46 7.16 14.18
C VAL A 493 -29.02 6.29 13.00
N VAL A 494 -28.29 5.19 13.23
CA VAL A 494 -27.92 4.22 12.18
C VAL A 494 -29.17 3.61 11.52
N GLU A 495 -30.18 3.23 12.30
CA GLU A 495 -31.44 2.72 11.75
C GLU A 495 -32.22 3.79 10.98
N SER A 496 -32.24 5.03 11.47
CA SER A 496 -32.85 6.16 10.75
C SER A 496 -32.13 6.44 9.42
N TYR A 497 -30.80 6.35 9.41
CA TYR A 497 -29.98 6.45 8.20
C TYR A 497 -30.31 5.32 7.21
N ARG A 498 -30.44 4.07 7.67
CA ARG A 498 -30.85 2.92 6.84
C ARG A 498 -32.21 3.15 6.20
N GLN A 499 -33.19 3.58 7.00
CA GLN A 499 -34.54 3.91 6.53
C GLN A 499 -34.54 5.05 5.52
N ALA A 500 -33.68 6.05 5.70
CA ALA A 500 -33.57 7.17 4.78
C ALA A 500 -33.11 6.72 3.38
N TYR A 501 -32.16 5.80 3.29
CA TYR A 501 -31.78 5.21 1.99
C TYR A 501 -32.86 4.29 1.42
N GLU A 502 -33.41 3.37 2.21
CA GLU A 502 -34.44 2.43 1.73
C GLU A 502 -35.70 3.17 1.22
N ASN A 503 -36.11 4.23 1.91
CA ASN A 503 -37.24 5.08 1.50
C ASN A 503 -36.85 6.17 0.49
N LYS A 504 -35.56 6.31 0.16
CA LYS A 504 -35.02 7.37 -0.69
C LYS A 504 -35.40 8.79 -0.22
N ASP A 505 -35.43 8.97 1.10
CA ASP A 505 -35.88 10.20 1.75
C ASP A 505 -34.69 11.09 2.10
N LEU A 506 -34.43 12.08 1.23
CA LEU A 506 -33.40 13.10 1.47
C LEU A 506 -33.64 13.94 2.72
N LYS A 507 -34.89 14.17 3.12
CA LYS A 507 -35.18 14.97 4.32
C LYS A 507 -34.80 14.20 5.57
N LEU A 508 -35.06 12.88 5.57
CA LEU A 508 -34.60 12.01 6.63
C LEU A 508 -33.07 11.92 6.65
N LEU A 509 -32.41 11.90 5.49
CA LEU A 509 -30.95 12.00 5.41
C LEU A 509 -30.41 13.31 5.99
N ASP A 510 -30.98 14.45 5.60
CA ASP A 510 -30.63 15.76 6.17
C ASP A 510 -30.81 15.78 7.70
N ALA A 511 -31.80 15.05 8.22
CA ALA A 511 -32.05 14.97 9.65
C ALA A 511 -31.01 14.12 10.39
N VAL A 512 -30.38 13.11 9.78
CA VAL A 512 -29.36 12.27 10.46
C VAL A 512 -27.95 12.84 10.35
N TYR A 513 -27.66 13.65 9.32
CA TYR A 513 -26.37 14.31 9.17
C TYR A 513 -26.30 15.64 9.94
N LEU A 514 -25.10 16.00 10.39
CA LEU A 514 -24.80 17.33 10.92
C LEU A 514 -24.85 18.37 9.80
N THR A 515 -24.19 18.05 8.68
CA THR A 515 -24.22 18.82 7.44
C THR A 515 -24.13 17.86 6.27
N LEU A 516 -25.18 17.74 5.46
CA LEU A 516 -25.12 17.02 4.18
C LEU A 516 -24.65 17.99 3.10
N THR A 517 -23.50 17.72 2.48
CA THR A 517 -22.93 18.64 1.47
C THR A 517 -23.78 18.68 0.20
N PRO A 518 -23.78 19.79 -0.57
CA PRO A 518 -24.50 19.86 -1.84
C PRO A 518 -24.10 18.75 -2.82
N ALA A 519 -22.80 18.47 -2.94
CA ALA A 519 -22.28 17.42 -3.81
C ALA A 519 -22.77 16.02 -3.38
N GLN A 520 -22.75 15.75 -2.07
CA GLN A 520 -23.24 14.48 -1.53
C GLN A 520 -24.76 14.34 -1.71
N ARG A 521 -25.52 15.42 -1.54
CA ARG A 521 -26.97 15.42 -1.79
C ARG A 521 -27.29 15.12 -3.25
N GLU A 522 -26.55 15.71 -4.18
CA GLU A 522 -26.71 15.42 -5.61
C GLU A 522 -26.35 13.96 -5.94
N ALA A 523 -25.27 13.44 -5.35
CA ALA A 523 -24.90 12.04 -5.51
C ALA A 523 -25.98 11.08 -4.96
N ASN A 524 -26.57 11.39 -3.80
CA ASN A 524 -27.70 10.65 -3.25
C ASN A 524 -28.90 10.64 -4.20
N LEU A 525 -29.25 11.78 -4.79
CA LEU A 525 -30.32 11.84 -5.80
C LEU A 525 -30.04 10.94 -6.99
N ARG A 526 -28.82 10.98 -7.53
CA ARG A 526 -28.42 10.12 -8.65
C ARG A 526 -28.53 8.63 -8.27
N TYR A 527 -28.07 8.25 -7.07
CA TYR A 527 -28.20 6.88 -6.57
C TYR A 527 -29.66 6.46 -6.41
N PHE A 528 -30.51 7.31 -5.83
CA PHE A 528 -31.94 7.04 -5.66
C PHE A 528 -32.70 6.92 -6.97
N GLN A 529 -32.32 7.69 -7.99
CA GLN A 529 -32.89 7.63 -9.33
C GLN A 529 -32.50 6.35 -10.08
N ASN A 530 -31.30 5.83 -9.85
CA ASN A 530 -30.78 4.64 -10.54
C ASN A 530 -31.20 3.32 -9.89
N THR A 531 -31.72 3.34 -8.66
CA THR A 531 -32.14 2.15 -7.93
C THR A 531 -33.65 1.96 -8.06
N GLN A 532 -34.15 0.75 -8.24
CA GLN A 532 -35.57 0.40 -8.12
C GLN A 532 -35.71 -0.69 -7.04
N ASP A 533 -36.75 -0.59 -6.21
CA ASP A 533 -37.01 -1.52 -5.10
C ASP A 533 -35.81 -1.71 -4.15
N LEU A 534 -35.12 -0.60 -3.86
CA LEU A 534 -33.93 -0.59 -3.00
C LEU A 534 -34.25 -1.13 -1.60
N LYS A 535 -33.49 -2.14 -1.18
CA LYS A 535 -33.44 -2.69 0.18
C LYS A 535 -32.07 -2.49 0.76
N VAL A 536 -32.02 -1.96 1.99
CA VAL A 536 -30.77 -1.64 2.68
C VAL A 536 -30.73 -2.39 4.00
N THR A 537 -29.70 -3.20 4.17
CA THR A 537 -29.41 -3.92 5.43
C THR A 537 -28.12 -3.40 6.03
N ILE A 538 -28.10 -3.24 7.35
CA ILE A 538 -26.88 -2.88 8.11
C ILE A 538 -26.65 -3.97 9.17
N SER A 539 -25.45 -4.55 9.17
CA SER A 539 -25.02 -5.60 10.11
C SER A 539 -23.66 -5.25 10.73
N ASP A 540 -23.21 -6.08 11.68
CA ASP A 540 -21.85 -6.04 12.26
C ASP A 540 -21.43 -4.65 12.79
N VAL A 541 -22.39 -3.98 13.43
CA VAL A 541 -22.25 -2.61 13.94
C VAL A 541 -21.38 -2.59 15.19
N HIS A 542 -20.19 -2.02 15.05
CA HIS A 542 -19.22 -1.74 16.09
C HIS A 542 -19.17 -0.23 16.39
N ILE A 543 -19.25 0.14 17.67
CA ILE A 543 -19.36 1.55 18.11
C ILE A 543 -18.28 1.82 19.14
N ASP A 544 -17.45 2.83 18.87
CA ASP A 544 -16.45 3.35 19.79
C ASP A 544 -16.74 4.80 20.13
N VAL A 545 -17.22 5.04 21.36
CA VAL A 545 -17.54 6.39 21.84
C VAL A 545 -16.32 7.00 22.56
N ARG A 546 -15.96 8.24 22.22
CA ARG A 546 -14.92 9.04 22.88
C ARG A 546 -15.45 10.47 23.12
N GLY A 547 -15.93 10.71 24.34
CA GLY A 547 -16.52 12.00 24.72
C GLY A 547 -17.81 12.29 23.95
N ASN A 548 -17.79 13.37 23.16
CA ASN A 548 -18.93 13.80 22.34
C ASN A 548 -18.84 13.32 20.89
N GLU A 549 -17.92 12.42 20.57
CA GLU A 549 -17.83 11.82 19.24
C GLU A 549 -17.81 10.30 19.33
N ALA A 550 -18.15 9.63 18.23
CA ALA A 550 -18.06 8.18 18.11
C ALA A 550 -17.65 7.76 16.70
N ALA A 551 -16.82 6.72 16.61
CA ALA A 551 -16.60 5.99 15.36
C ALA A 551 -17.56 4.80 15.30
N VAL A 552 -18.30 4.67 14.20
CA VAL A 552 -19.27 3.60 14.01
C VAL A 552 -18.93 2.87 12.73
N SER A 553 -18.57 1.59 12.85
CA SER A 553 -18.20 0.73 11.72
C SER A 553 -19.26 -0.35 11.53
N TYR A 554 -19.72 -0.56 10.30
CA TYR A 554 -20.78 -1.51 10.00
C TYR A 554 -20.66 -2.03 8.56
N THR A 555 -21.26 -3.19 8.32
CA THR A 555 -21.40 -3.75 6.97
C THR A 555 -22.76 -3.34 6.42
N ARG A 556 -22.78 -2.76 5.22
CA ARG A 556 -23.99 -2.37 4.49
C ARG A 556 -24.17 -3.24 3.26
N GLU A 557 -25.38 -3.75 3.10
CA GLU A 557 -25.81 -4.48 1.92
C GLU A 557 -26.99 -3.77 1.25
N ASP A 558 -26.84 -3.44 -0.04
CA ASP A 558 -27.88 -2.87 -0.86
C ASP A 558 -28.30 -3.88 -1.93
N ARG A 559 -29.61 -4.17 -2.02
CA ARG A 559 -30.22 -4.95 -3.10
C ARG A 559 -31.24 -4.11 -3.84
N PHE A 560 -31.18 -4.07 -5.15
CA PHE A 560 -32.09 -3.28 -5.99
C PHE A 560 -32.06 -3.75 -7.44
N VAL A 561 -33.02 -3.30 -8.25
CA VAL A 561 -32.96 -3.40 -9.71
C VAL A 561 -32.37 -2.11 -10.27
N ASP A 562 -31.31 -2.21 -11.08
CA ASP A 562 -30.69 -1.05 -11.73
C ASP A 562 -31.59 -0.54 -12.85
N VAL A 563 -31.94 0.74 -12.81
CA VAL A 563 -32.92 1.34 -13.74
C VAL A 563 -32.43 1.36 -15.18
N ASP A 564 -31.13 1.54 -15.40
CA ASP A 564 -30.55 1.63 -16.74
C ASP A 564 -30.46 0.26 -17.43
N THR A 565 -30.14 -0.78 -16.66
CA THR A 565 -29.85 -2.13 -17.18
C THR A 565 -30.96 -3.16 -16.93
N GLY A 566 -31.87 -2.89 -16.00
CA GLY A 566 -32.90 -3.83 -15.52
C GLY A 566 -32.34 -5.02 -14.74
N GLN A 567 -31.05 -5.01 -14.38
CA GLN A 567 -30.42 -6.12 -13.67
C GLN A 567 -30.61 -6.01 -12.15
N SER A 568 -30.81 -7.15 -11.48
CA SER A 568 -30.78 -7.22 -10.02
C SER A 568 -29.33 -7.09 -9.53
N ILE A 569 -29.06 -6.02 -8.79
CA ILE A 569 -27.75 -5.68 -8.24
C ILE A 569 -27.72 -5.97 -6.74
N LYS A 570 -26.59 -6.51 -6.28
CA LYS A 570 -26.24 -6.63 -4.86
C LYS A 570 -24.89 -5.95 -4.63
N LEU A 571 -24.87 -4.96 -3.74
CA LEU A 571 -23.66 -4.29 -3.29
C LEU A 571 -23.43 -4.60 -1.82
N GLU A 572 -22.18 -4.85 -1.44
CA GLU A 572 -21.77 -5.12 -0.06
C GLU A 572 -20.50 -4.31 0.24
N THR A 573 -20.50 -3.53 1.31
CA THR A 573 -19.36 -2.70 1.71
C THR A 573 -19.31 -2.45 3.21
N ARG A 574 -18.11 -2.37 3.76
CA ARG A 574 -17.89 -2.04 5.17
C ARG A 574 -17.48 -0.58 5.30
N LEU A 575 -18.31 0.22 5.96
CA LEU A 575 -18.13 1.66 6.12
C LEU A 575 -17.81 1.99 7.58
N THR A 576 -17.04 3.06 7.77
CA THR A 576 -16.83 3.69 9.08
C THR A 576 -17.24 5.15 9.02
N LYS A 577 -18.22 5.54 9.85
CA LYS A 577 -18.73 6.91 9.93
C LYS A 577 -18.40 7.52 11.30
N ILE A 578 -18.09 8.81 11.31
CA ILE A 578 -17.91 9.57 12.53
C ILE A 578 -19.23 10.23 12.93
N PHE A 579 -19.58 10.14 14.20
CA PHE A 579 -20.74 10.74 14.80
C PHE A 579 -20.31 11.82 15.78
N SER A 580 -21.07 12.89 15.87
CA SER A 580 -20.88 13.96 16.84
C SER A 580 -22.18 14.19 17.63
N ARG A 581 -22.05 14.44 18.93
CA ARG A 581 -23.16 14.71 19.83
C ARG A 581 -23.51 16.19 19.79
N THR A 582 -24.75 16.48 19.44
CA THR A 582 -25.36 17.81 19.46
C THR A 582 -26.40 17.92 20.58
N ASP A 583 -26.92 19.12 20.83
CA ASP A 583 -28.04 19.33 21.76
C ASP A 583 -29.30 18.54 21.36
N ALA A 584 -29.46 18.24 20.06
CA ALA A 584 -30.56 17.47 19.50
C ALA A 584 -30.28 15.95 19.44
N GLY A 585 -29.15 15.48 19.98
CA GLY A 585 -28.70 14.09 19.93
C GLY A 585 -27.52 13.84 18.98
N TRP A 586 -27.23 12.58 18.70
CA TRP A 586 -26.13 12.17 17.82
C TRP A 586 -26.45 12.43 16.33
N LYS A 587 -25.45 12.88 15.57
CA LYS A 587 -25.53 13.16 14.13
C LYS A 587 -24.31 12.62 13.41
N LEU A 588 -24.47 12.19 12.16
CA LEU A 588 -23.36 11.81 11.29
C LEU A 588 -22.59 13.04 10.82
N VAL A 589 -21.27 12.98 10.89
CA VAL A 589 -20.38 13.95 10.25
C VAL A 589 -20.21 13.52 8.79
N ALA A 590 -20.31 14.46 7.84
CA ALA A 590 -20.09 14.15 6.43
C ALA A 590 -18.66 13.65 6.18
N GLY A 591 -18.50 12.79 5.17
CA GLY A 591 -17.24 12.20 4.74
C GLY A 591 -16.21 13.24 4.24
N LYS A 592 -15.01 12.77 3.89
CA LYS A 592 -13.83 13.60 3.57
C LYS A 592 -14.15 14.68 2.51
N GLN A 593 -14.29 15.93 2.94
CA GLN A 593 -14.22 17.06 2.02
C GLN A 593 -12.78 17.22 1.53
N GLY A 594 -12.57 17.14 0.21
CA GLY A 594 -11.37 17.72 -0.39
C GLY A 594 -11.30 19.17 0.05
N THR A 595 -10.21 19.56 0.70
CA THR A 595 -9.99 20.91 1.20
C THR A 595 -10.20 21.90 0.05
N PRO A 596 -11.08 22.92 0.18
CA PRO A 596 -11.16 23.98 -0.82
C PRO A 596 -9.79 24.66 -0.90
N ALA A 597 -9.24 24.81 -2.11
CA ALA A 597 -8.05 25.61 -2.31
C ALA A 597 -8.31 27.00 -1.73
N ALA A 598 -7.61 27.35 -0.66
CA ALA A 598 -7.65 28.69 -0.11
C ALA A 598 -7.19 29.65 -1.22
N THR A 599 -8.09 30.52 -1.66
CA THR A 599 -7.77 31.59 -2.59
C THR A 599 -6.69 32.46 -1.95
N PRO A 600 -5.54 32.68 -2.60
CA PRO A 600 -4.51 33.53 -2.04
C PRO A 600 -5.03 34.97 -1.96
N LYS A 601 -5.00 35.55 -0.75
CA LYS A 601 -5.03 37.00 -0.56
C LYS A 601 -3.63 37.56 -0.71
#